data_AF-A0A452UK22-F1
#
_entry.id   AF-A0A452UK22-F1
#
_cell.length_a   1.000
_cell.length_b   1.000
_cell.length_c   1.000
_cell.angle_alpha   90.00
_cell.angle_beta   90.00
_cell.angle_gamma   90.00
#
_symmetry.space_group_name_H-M   'P 1'
#
loop_
_entity.id
_entity.type
_entity.pdbx_description
1 polymer ?
#
loop_
_entity_poly.entity_id
_entity_poly.type
_entity_poly.pdbx_seq_one_letter_code
_entity_poly.pdbx_strand_id
1 'polypeptide(L)'
;HLPAAEPSFIHRATNPLNKELNWASINGFCEQLNEDFEGPPLATRLLAHKIQSPQEWEAIQALTVLETCMKSCGKRFHDEVGKFRFLNELIKVVSPKVGTVLVPGGMVCLKSTKATSSAERVARGEETDKKPRRSEQ
;
A
#
# COMPACT_ATOMS: atom_id res chain seq x y z
N HIS A 1 -30.94 7.16 -3.51
CA HIS A 1 -30.19 7.47 -4.74
C HIS A 1 -29.02 8.36 -4.34
N LEU A 2 -27.84 7.80 -4.11
CA LEU A 2 -26.62 8.60 -3.98
C LEU A 2 -26.09 8.82 -5.40
N PRO A 3 -25.85 10.08 -5.83
CA PRO A 3 -25.41 10.35 -7.18
C PRO A 3 -23.98 9.83 -7.39
N ALA A 4 -23.73 9.33 -8.58
CA ALA A 4 -22.40 8.97 -9.04
C ALA A 4 -21.51 10.23 -9.12
N ALA A 5 -20.21 10.01 -8.85
CA ALA A 5 -19.08 10.84 -9.26
C ALA A 5 -18.79 12.13 -8.47
N GLU A 6 -18.39 11.99 -7.21
CA GLU A 6 -17.17 12.67 -6.72
C GLU A 6 -16.27 11.57 -6.14
N PRO A 7 -14.97 11.51 -6.47
CA PRO A 7 -14.07 10.62 -5.76
C PRO A 7 -14.08 11.01 -4.28
N SER A 8 -14.76 10.19 -3.46
CA SER A 8 -14.79 10.25 -1.98
C SER A 8 -13.42 10.72 -1.47
N PHE A 9 -13.33 11.62 -0.48
CA PHE A 9 -12.08 12.25 -0.05
C PHE A 9 -10.87 11.31 0.01
N ILE A 10 -11.07 10.06 0.43
CA ILE A 10 -10.05 9.01 0.39
C ILE A 10 -9.42 8.78 -1.00
N HIS A 11 -10.18 8.75 -2.08
CA HIS A 11 -9.67 8.60 -3.46
C HIS A 11 -8.83 9.79 -3.91
N ARG A 12 -9.19 11.02 -3.49
CA ARG A 12 -8.39 12.22 -3.76
C ARG A 12 -7.14 12.26 -2.88
N ALA A 13 -7.28 11.87 -1.62
CA ALA A 13 -6.19 11.81 -0.65
C ALA A 13 -5.15 10.75 -1.02
N THR A 14 -5.56 9.62 -1.62
CA THR A 14 -4.68 8.51 -1.99
C THR A 14 -4.48 8.38 -3.51
N ASN A 15 -4.62 9.45 -4.28
CA ASN A 15 -4.43 9.37 -5.73
C ASN A 15 -2.93 9.14 -6.03
N PRO A 16 -2.55 8.08 -6.77
CA PRO A 16 -1.15 7.84 -7.14
C PRO A 16 -0.52 8.97 -7.97
N LEU A 17 -1.34 9.83 -8.61
CA LEU A 17 -0.89 10.97 -9.39
C LEU A 17 -0.60 12.23 -8.55
N ASN A 18 -0.92 12.21 -7.26
CA ASN A 18 -0.59 13.32 -6.38
C ASN A 18 0.93 13.50 -6.32
N LYS A 19 1.42 14.72 -6.50
CA LYS A 19 2.87 15.02 -6.38
C LYS A 19 3.32 15.13 -4.92
N GLU A 20 2.38 15.41 -4.03
CA GLU A 20 2.57 15.63 -2.60
C GLU A 20 1.30 15.22 -1.85
N LEU A 21 1.37 15.16 -0.52
CA LEU A 21 0.23 14.81 0.32
C LEU A 21 -0.90 15.83 0.16
N ASN A 22 -2.09 15.37 -0.23
CA ASN A 22 -3.27 16.23 -0.36
C ASN A 22 -3.93 16.46 1.01
N TRP A 23 -3.33 17.33 1.83
CA TRP A 23 -3.79 17.63 3.19
C TRP A 23 -5.24 18.10 3.25
N ALA A 24 -5.71 18.85 2.24
CA ALA A 24 -7.11 19.25 2.16
C ALA A 24 -8.06 18.04 2.08
N SER A 25 -7.71 17.02 1.28
CA SER A 25 -8.50 15.79 1.19
C SER A 25 -8.33 14.88 2.41
N ILE A 26 -7.13 14.85 3.01
CA ILE A 26 -6.87 14.10 4.24
C ILE A 26 -7.73 14.66 5.39
N ASN A 27 -7.73 15.97 5.57
CA ASN A 27 -8.51 16.63 6.62
C ASN A 27 -10.01 16.51 6.34
N GLY A 28 -10.45 16.73 5.09
CA GLY A 28 -11.85 16.55 4.70
C GLY A 28 -12.36 15.12 4.93
N PHE A 29 -11.51 14.10 4.75
CA PHE A 29 -11.86 12.73 5.10
C PHE A 29 -12.04 12.54 6.62
N CYS A 30 -11.19 13.16 7.45
CA CYS A 30 -11.31 13.10 8.91
C CYS A 30 -12.57 13.81 9.41
N GLU A 31 -12.88 14.99 8.85
CA GLU A 31 -14.09 15.77 9.14
C GLU A 31 -15.34 14.96 8.80
N GLN A 32 -15.41 14.43 7.57
CA GLN A 32 -16.53 13.59 7.14
C GLN A 32 -16.71 12.37 8.05
N LEU A 33 -15.61 11.72 8.46
CA LEU A 33 -15.63 10.58 9.37
C LEU A 33 -16.21 10.90 10.75
N ASN A 34 -16.02 12.13 11.21
CA ASN A 34 -16.53 12.59 12.51
C ASN A 34 -18.00 12.97 12.45
N GLU A 35 -18.50 13.44 11.29
CA GLU A 35 -19.90 13.80 11.10
C GLU A 35 -20.81 12.59 10.81
N ASP A 36 -20.33 11.60 10.03
CA ASP A 36 -21.13 10.45 9.62
C ASP A 36 -21.18 9.32 10.66
N PHE A 37 -22.36 9.05 11.22
CA PHE A 37 -22.51 8.01 12.25
C PHE A 37 -22.20 6.59 11.73
N GLU A 38 -22.52 6.28 10.48
CA GLU A 38 -22.25 4.97 9.83
C GLU A 38 -20.90 4.92 9.09
N GLY A 39 -20.13 6.02 9.10
CA GLY A 39 -18.89 6.19 8.34
C GLY A 39 -17.71 5.31 8.77
N PRO A 40 -17.43 5.11 10.08
CA PRO A 40 -16.18 4.45 10.53
C PRO A 40 -15.95 3.02 10.03
N PRO A 41 -16.94 2.11 9.98
CA PRO A 41 -16.73 0.76 9.44
C PRO A 41 -16.42 0.75 7.94
N LEU A 42 -17.04 1.64 7.16
CA LEU A 42 -16.77 1.75 5.73
C LEU A 42 -15.41 2.38 5.47
N ALA A 43 -15.06 3.43 6.20
CA ALA A 43 -13.80 4.13 6.09
C ALA A 43 -12.60 3.22 6.38
N THR A 44 -12.64 2.44 7.47
CA THR A 44 -11.58 1.48 7.80
C THR A 44 -11.41 0.41 6.72
N ARG A 45 -12.51 -0.06 6.11
CA ARG A 45 -12.44 -1.00 4.97
C ARG A 45 -11.77 -0.38 3.74
N LEU A 46 -12.11 0.86 3.41
CA LEU A 46 -11.49 1.58 2.28
C LEU A 46 -10.00 1.83 2.53
N LEU A 47 -9.64 2.26 3.74
CA LEU A 47 -8.24 2.45 4.15
C LEU A 47 -7.44 1.15 4.05
N ALA A 48 -7.96 0.03 4.57
CA ALA A 48 -7.29 -1.26 4.49
C ALA A 48 -7.01 -1.68 3.04
N HIS A 49 -7.94 -1.42 2.12
CA HIS A 49 -7.75 -1.69 0.70
C HIS A 49 -6.70 -0.78 0.06
N LYS A 50 -6.69 0.51 0.40
CA LYS A 50 -5.69 1.47 -0.11
C LYS A 50 -4.29 1.23 0.44
N ILE A 51 -4.16 0.82 1.71
CA ILE A 51 -2.89 0.45 2.34
C ILE A 51 -2.29 -0.81 1.69
N GLN A 52 -3.14 -1.74 1.27
CA GLN A 52 -2.73 -2.92 0.48
C GLN A 52 -2.44 -2.58 -0.99
N SER A 53 -2.48 -1.30 -1.38
CA SER A 53 -2.33 -0.94 -2.78
C SER A 53 -0.99 -1.42 -3.34
N PRO A 54 -1.00 -1.97 -4.56
CA PRO A 54 0.22 -2.24 -5.27
C PRO A 54 1.07 -0.97 -5.52
N GLN A 55 0.47 0.21 -5.53
CA GLN A 55 1.20 1.43 -5.77
C GLN A 55 1.74 1.93 -4.45
N GLU A 56 3.07 1.96 -4.34
CA GLU A 56 3.78 2.44 -3.17
C GLU A 56 3.20 3.77 -2.69
N TRP A 57 3.22 4.78 -3.56
CA TRP A 57 2.77 6.12 -3.21
C TRP A 57 1.29 6.20 -2.78
N GLU A 58 0.42 5.32 -3.29
CA GLU A 58 -0.97 5.24 -2.83
C GLU A 58 -1.07 4.66 -1.42
N ALA A 59 -0.34 3.58 -1.14
CA ALA A 59 -0.31 2.95 0.19
C ALA A 59 0.27 3.91 1.25
N ILE A 60 1.33 4.64 0.90
CA ILE A 60 1.93 5.69 1.72
C ILE A 60 0.90 6.75 2.11
N GLN A 61 0.22 7.32 1.11
CA GLN A 61 -0.81 8.33 1.35
C GLN A 61 -1.95 7.78 2.23
N ALA A 62 -2.35 6.52 2.01
CA ALA A 62 -3.37 5.87 2.82
C ALA A 62 -2.95 5.68 4.28
N LEU A 63 -1.68 5.36 4.54
CA LEU A 63 -1.11 5.30 5.88
C LEU A 63 -1.09 6.67 6.55
N THR A 64 -0.76 7.74 5.81
CA THR A 64 -0.84 9.11 6.32
C THR A 64 -2.28 9.52 6.65
N VAL A 65 -3.26 9.11 5.83
CA VAL A 65 -4.69 9.33 6.13
C VAL A 65 -5.06 8.61 7.42
N LEU A 66 -4.68 7.33 7.57
CA LEU A 66 -4.94 6.55 8.78
C LEU A 66 -4.32 7.20 10.03
N GLU A 67 -3.05 7.60 9.96
CA GLU A 67 -2.35 8.29 11.05
C GLU A 67 -3.09 9.57 11.47
N THR A 68 -3.48 10.38 10.48
CA THR A 68 -4.20 11.64 10.74
C THR A 68 -5.57 11.37 11.36
N CYS A 69 -6.31 10.36 10.87
CA CYS A 69 -7.59 9.96 11.46
C CYS A 69 -7.41 9.49 12.91
N MET A 70 -6.35 8.74 13.24
CA MET A 70 -6.08 8.31 14.62
C MET A 70 -5.70 9.45 15.56
N LYS A 71 -5.27 10.61 15.04
CA LYS A 71 -4.98 11.83 15.82
C LYS A 71 -6.20 12.73 15.96
N SER A 72 -7.03 12.81 14.92
CA SER A 72 -8.11 13.81 14.81
C SER A 72 -9.51 13.24 15.00
N CYS A 73 -9.72 11.92 14.88
CA CYS A 73 -11.02 11.29 15.04
C CYS A 73 -11.25 10.77 16.46
N GLY A 74 -12.51 10.59 16.81
CA GLY A 74 -12.92 10.11 18.14
C GLY A 74 -12.84 8.59 18.32
N LYS A 75 -13.19 8.15 19.55
CA LYS A 75 -13.19 6.74 19.98
C LYS A 75 -13.88 5.79 19.00
N ARG A 76 -14.92 6.24 18.31
CA ARG A 76 -15.69 5.42 17.35
C ARG A 76 -14.83 4.91 16.20
N PHE A 77 -13.95 5.75 15.67
CA PHE A 77 -12.99 5.33 14.63
C PHE A 77 -11.93 4.40 15.21
N HIS A 78 -11.42 4.71 16.41
CA HIS A 78 -10.41 3.89 17.09
C HIS A 78 -10.94 2.49 17.40
N ASP A 79 -12.20 2.37 17.79
CA ASP A 79 -12.87 1.09 18.05
C ASP A 79 -12.95 0.24 16.77
N GLU A 80 -13.19 0.82 15.59
CA GLU A 80 -13.16 0.09 14.32
C GLU A 80 -11.75 -0.33 13.92
N VAL A 81 -10.76 0.56 14.06
CA VAL A 81 -9.35 0.27 13.78
C VAL A 81 -8.81 -0.82 14.71
N GLY A 82 -9.25 -0.85 15.98
CA GLY A 82 -8.86 -1.85 16.96
C GLY A 82 -9.47 -3.25 16.73
N LYS A 83 -10.42 -3.41 15.80
CA LYS A 83 -11.01 -4.72 15.51
C LYS A 83 -10.03 -5.60 14.77
N PHE A 84 -10.02 -6.89 15.12
CA PHE A 84 -9.25 -7.92 14.42
C PHE A 84 -9.49 -7.92 12.91
N ARG A 85 -10.69 -7.55 12.44
CA ARG A 85 -10.97 -7.42 11.00
C ARG A 85 -10.02 -6.44 10.31
N PHE A 86 -9.82 -5.25 10.86
CA PHE A 86 -8.93 -4.25 10.29
C PHE A 86 -7.46 -4.62 10.54
N LEU A 87 -7.12 -5.02 11.76
CA LEU A 87 -5.76 -5.42 12.11
C LEU A 87 -5.24 -6.58 11.27
N ASN A 88 -6.09 -7.57 10.95
CA ASN A 88 -5.72 -8.70 10.11
C ASN A 88 -5.35 -8.27 8.68
N GLU A 89 -6.02 -7.24 8.15
CA GLU A 89 -5.65 -6.65 6.86
C GLU A 89 -4.31 -5.93 6.93
N LEU A 90 -4.01 -5.23 8.04
CA LEU A 90 -2.70 -4.61 8.24
C LEU A 90 -1.59 -5.63 8.44
N ILE A 91 -1.82 -6.70 9.21
CA ILE A 91 -0.85 -7.77 9.46
C ILE A 91 -0.40 -8.43 8.16
N LYS A 92 -1.29 -8.59 7.17
CA LYS A 92 -0.93 -9.08 5.84
C LYS A 92 0.12 -8.19 5.17
N VAL A 93 0.01 -6.88 5.32
CA VAL A 93 0.93 -5.90 4.73
C VAL A 93 2.27 -5.88 5.46
N VAL A 94 2.31 -6.01 6.79
CA VAL A 94 3.58 -5.97 7.55
C VAL A 94 4.28 -7.33 7.66
N SER A 95 3.59 -8.43 7.34
CA SER A 95 4.15 -9.77 7.45
C SER A 95 5.16 -10.04 6.33
N PRO A 96 6.42 -10.42 6.65
CA PRO A 96 7.47 -10.69 5.64
C PRO A 96 7.10 -11.82 4.66
N LYS A 97 6.20 -12.72 5.05
CA LYS A 97 5.67 -13.80 4.19
C LYS A 97 4.81 -13.27 3.03
N VAL A 98 4.36 -12.03 3.09
CA VAL A 98 3.47 -11.38 2.11
C VAL A 98 4.01 -9.99 1.70
N GLY A 99 5.34 -9.87 1.56
CA GLY A 99 5.97 -8.92 0.64
C GLY A 99 5.64 -7.42 0.78
N THR A 100 5.53 -6.88 1.99
CA THR A 100 5.71 -5.43 2.23
C THR A 100 6.35 -5.24 3.62
N VAL A 101 7.37 -4.39 3.72
CA VAL A 101 8.07 -4.10 4.99
C VAL A 101 8.01 -2.61 5.22
N LEU A 102 7.42 -2.20 6.34
CA LEU A 102 7.42 -0.82 6.83
C LEU A 102 8.75 -0.56 7.55
N VAL A 103 9.55 0.38 7.04
CA VAL A 103 10.83 0.78 7.66
C VAL A 103 10.75 2.27 8.07
N PRO A 104 11.16 2.64 9.30
CA PRO A 104 11.14 4.03 9.74
C PRO A 104 12.30 4.81 9.11
N GLY A 105 12.01 5.75 8.19
CA GLY A 105 13.03 6.65 7.62
C GLY A 105 12.87 7.01 6.13
N GLY A 106 11.93 6.39 5.43
CA GLY A 106 11.67 6.62 4.01
C GLY A 106 11.01 5.40 3.42
N MET A 107 9.83 5.55 2.81
CA MET A 107 9.11 4.43 2.23
C MET A 107 9.82 3.98 0.96
N VAL A 108 10.21 2.71 0.94
CA VAL A 108 10.56 1.97 -0.27
C VAL A 108 9.75 0.68 -0.25
N CYS A 109 8.87 0.52 -1.23
CA CYS A 109 8.04 -0.64 -1.41
C CYS A 109 8.89 -1.73 -2.06
N LEU A 110 9.41 -2.65 -1.26
CA LEU A 110 9.78 -3.99 -1.72
C LEU A 110 8.51 -4.79 -2.03
N LYS A 111 7.73 -4.33 -3.00
CA LYS A 111 7.30 -5.30 -3.97
C LYS A 111 8.55 -5.87 -4.55
N SER A 112 8.63 -7.18 -4.68
CA SER A 112 9.41 -7.76 -5.74
C SER A 112 9.25 -6.86 -6.97
N THR A 113 10.29 -6.09 -7.30
CA THR A 113 10.87 -6.20 -8.64
C THR A 113 10.63 -7.65 -8.96
N LYS A 114 9.83 -7.98 -10.00
CA LYS A 114 10.19 -9.16 -10.75
C LYS A 114 11.68 -8.99 -10.88
N ALA A 115 12.44 -9.82 -10.14
CA ALA A 115 13.83 -9.98 -10.37
C ALA A 115 13.83 -10.22 -11.87
N THR A 116 14.23 -9.19 -12.64
CA THR A 116 14.59 -9.39 -14.01
C THR A 116 15.70 -10.41 -13.87
N SER A 117 15.30 -11.61 -14.22
CA SER A 117 15.95 -12.87 -14.05
C SER A 117 17.42 -12.77 -14.45
N SER A 118 18.28 -12.41 -13.50
CA SER A 118 19.63 -12.98 -13.43
C SER A 118 19.59 -14.33 -12.72
N ALA A 119 18.44 -14.73 -12.15
CA ALA A 119 18.22 -16.05 -11.57
C ALA A 119 17.68 -17.11 -12.56
N GLU A 120 17.03 -16.75 -13.70
CA GLU A 120 16.77 -17.74 -14.77
C GLU A 120 18.04 -18.23 -15.46
N ARG A 121 19.13 -17.46 -15.43
CA ARG A 121 20.39 -17.89 -16.06
C ARG A 121 21.13 -18.99 -15.28
N VAL A 122 20.74 -19.26 -14.03
CA VAL A 122 21.33 -20.36 -13.24
C VAL A 122 20.45 -21.61 -13.26
N ALA A 123 19.14 -21.48 -13.46
CA ALA A 123 18.21 -22.61 -13.56
C ALA A 123 18.12 -23.23 -14.98
N ARG A 124 18.53 -22.50 -16.02
CA ARG A 124 18.87 -23.07 -17.34
C ARG A 124 20.38 -23.20 -17.41
N GLY A 125 20.93 -24.33 -17.02
CA GLY A 125 22.37 -24.57 -17.02
C GLY A 125 22.99 -24.39 -18.41
N GLU A 126 23.47 -23.19 -18.72
CA GLU A 126 24.35 -22.90 -19.86
C GLU A 126 25.38 -21.82 -19.45
N GLU A 127 26.37 -22.23 -18.67
CA GLU A 127 27.74 -21.73 -18.78
C GLU A 127 28.59 -23.00 -18.86
N THR A 128 29.28 -23.29 -19.97
CA THR A 128 30.53 -22.63 -20.33
C THR A 128 30.72 -22.46 -21.84
N ASP A 129 30.97 -21.23 -22.28
CA ASP A 129 31.62 -20.91 -23.56
C ASP A 129 33.15 -21.11 -23.46
N LYS A 130 33.73 -21.55 -24.59
CA LYS A 130 35.15 -21.59 -25.00
C LYS A 130 36.08 -22.65 -24.36
N LYS A 131 36.99 -23.34 -25.06
CA LYS A 131 37.54 -23.46 -26.45
C LYS A 131 38.85 -24.30 -26.29
N PRO A 132 39.66 -24.70 -27.28
CA PRO A 132 39.49 -25.06 -28.70
C PRO A 132 39.78 -26.57 -28.97
N ARG A 133 39.30 -27.14 -30.08
CA ARG A 133 40.01 -28.28 -30.70
C ARG A 133 40.97 -27.76 -31.76
N ARG A 134 42.24 -27.94 -31.43
CA ARG A 134 43.42 -27.80 -32.28
C ARG A 134 43.35 -28.86 -33.40
N SER A 135 43.70 -28.42 -34.59
CA SER A 135 44.06 -29.23 -35.76
C SER A 135 45.28 -30.13 -35.49
N GLU A 136 45.56 -31.04 -36.44
CA GLU A 136 46.51 -32.19 -36.46
C GLU A 136 45.77 -33.49 -36.12
N GLN A 137 45.64 -34.49 -37.01
CA GLN A 137 46.45 -34.91 -38.15
C GLN A 137 45.59 -35.79 -39.07
#